data_AF-A0A1M4BL05-F1
#
_entry.id   AF-A0A1M4BL05-F1
#
_cell.length_a   1.000
_cell.length_b   1.000
_cell.length_c   1.000
_cell.angle_alpha   90.00
_cell.angle_beta   90.00
_cell.angle_gamma   90.00
#
_symmetry.space_group_name_H-M   'P 1'
#
loop_
_entity.id
_entity.type
_entity.pdbx_description
1 polymer ?
#
loop_
_entity_poly.entity_id
_entity_poly.type
_entity_poly.pdbx_seq_one_letter_code
_entity_poly.pdbx_strand_id
1 'polypeptide(L)'
;MTETTAAPPPLDPELNDPRKGKSTRIPELSTIEFQSTSALKKWVEESRRLSVNHSAEIEWGAEEIEAVLTITGQGNPWLMGLDVKRRARRIAKRAHRAAELQRGSAAELVKLWQEFLVQFAPALNPQGEQRKKTFDFKS
;
A
#
# COMPACT_ATOMS: atom_id res chain seq x y z
N MET A 1 -39.91 -33.26 28.11
CA MET A 1 -38.56 -32.69 27.90
C MET A 1 -38.71 -31.61 26.84
N THR A 2 -38.83 -30.36 27.25
CA THR A 2 -39.06 -29.21 26.37
C THR A 2 -37.74 -28.45 26.24
N GLU A 3 -37.08 -28.55 25.09
CA GLU A 3 -35.91 -27.74 24.78
C GLU A 3 -36.35 -26.30 24.48
N THR A 4 -35.92 -25.39 25.35
CA THR A 4 -36.06 -23.95 25.19
C THR A 4 -35.08 -23.47 24.12
N THR A 5 -35.61 -23.08 22.95
CA THR A 5 -34.87 -22.31 21.94
C THR A 5 -34.50 -20.95 22.53
N ALA A 6 -33.22 -20.74 22.85
CA ALA A 6 -32.69 -19.44 23.22
C ALA A 6 -32.68 -18.51 22.00
N ALA A 7 -33.19 -17.29 22.16
CA ALA A 7 -33.14 -16.25 21.14
C ALA A 7 -31.67 -15.87 20.84
N PRO A 8 -31.32 -15.53 19.57
CA PRO A 8 -29.99 -15.05 19.25
C PRO A 8 -29.68 -13.78 20.05
N PRO A 9 -28.43 -13.61 20.50
CA PRO A 9 -28.03 -12.42 21.26
C PRO A 9 -28.31 -11.15 20.44
N PRO A 10 -28.75 -10.05 21.10
CA PRO A 10 -28.98 -8.79 20.41
C PRO A 10 -27.68 -8.34 19.72
N LEU A 11 -27.79 -7.97 18.44
CA LEU A 11 -26.69 -7.40 17.68
C LEU A 11 -26.14 -6.17 18.41
N ASP A 12 -24.84 -6.18 18.70
CA ASP A 12 -24.17 -5.12 19.45
C ASP A 12 -24.43 -3.73 18.81
N PRO A 13 -25.00 -2.76 19.55
CA PRO A 13 -25.29 -1.42 19.03
C PRO A 13 -24.02 -0.62 18.70
N GLU A 14 -22.84 -1.11 19.08
CA GLU A 14 -21.52 -0.51 18.78
C GLU A 14 -21.06 -0.67 17.32
N LEU A 15 -21.80 -1.41 16.48
CA LEU A 15 -21.46 -1.56 15.07
C LEU A 15 -21.84 -0.34 14.22
N ASN A 16 -22.67 0.58 14.75
CA ASN A 16 -23.22 1.70 13.98
C ASN A 16 -22.85 3.09 14.57
N ASP A 17 -21.59 3.29 14.98
CA ASP A 17 -21.09 4.64 15.28
C ASP A 17 -20.60 5.33 13.99
N PRO A 18 -21.27 6.38 13.50
CA PRO A 18 -20.83 7.13 12.32
C PRO A 18 -19.49 7.87 12.52
N ARG A 19 -18.91 7.83 13.73
CA ARG A 19 -17.60 8.38 14.08
C ARG A 19 -16.46 7.36 14.10
N LYS A 20 -16.73 6.06 13.86
CA LYS A 20 -15.65 5.08 13.61
C LYS A 20 -14.93 5.50 12.32
N GLY A 21 -13.76 6.13 12.50
CA GLY A 21 -12.91 6.56 11.40
C GLY A 21 -12.77 5.44 10.37
N LYS A 22 -12.84 5.80 9.09
CA LYS A 22 -12.63 4.88 7.96
C LYS A 22 -11.53 3.89 8.34
N SER A 23 -11.89 2.62 8.43
CA SER A 23 -10.96 1.53 8.77
C SER A 23 -9.59 1.84 8.18
N THR A 24 -8.60 2.04 9.04
CA THR A 24 -7.22 2.36 8.63
C THR A 24 -6.57 1.20 7.87
N ARG A 25 -7.25 0.04 7.81
CA ARG A 25 -6.80 -1.15 7.10
C ARG A 25 -6.95 -0.96 5.59
N ILE A 26 -5.88 -1.32 4.89
CA ILE A 26 -5.90 -1.48 3.44
C ILE A 26 -6.79 -2.70 3.15
N PRO A 27 -7.80 -2.57 2.27
CA PRO A 27 -8.64 -3.70 1.89
C PRO A 27 -7.80 -4.79 1.22
N GLU A 28 -8.20 -6.04 1.39
CA GLU A 28 -7.50 -7.17 0.80
C GLU A 28 -7.69 -7.15 -0.73
N LEU A 29 -6.58 -7.06 -1.47
CA LEU A 29 -6.61 -6.90 -2.93
C LEU A 29 -7.27 -8.09 -3.65
N SER A 30 -7.19 -9.29 -3.08
CA SER A 30 -7.81 -10.52 -3.59
C SER A 30 -9.33 -10.44 -3.67
N THR A 31 -9.95 -9.60 -2.84
CA THR A 31 -11.41 -9.45 -2.77
C THR A 31 -11.98 -8.54 -3.85
N ILE A 32 -11.14 -7.88 -4.63
CA ILE A 32 -11.58 -6.98 -5.69
C ILE A 32 -11.74 -7.77 -6.98
N GLU A 33 -12.98 -8.10 -7.33
CA GLU A 33 -13.30 -8.79 -8.58
C GLU A 33 -13.28 -7.81 -9.77
N PHE A 34 -12.56 -8.14 -10.84
CA PHE A 34 -12.45 -7.32 -12.05
C PHE A 34 -13.68 -7.44 -12.97
N GLN A 35 -14.86 -7.06 -12.46
CA GLN A 35 -16.10 -7.08 -13.25
C GLN A 35 -16.36 -5.75 -13.99
N SER A 36 -15.61 -4.70 -13.68
CA SER A 36 -15.84 -3.36 -14.21
C SER A 36 -14.57 -2.51 -14.24
N THR A 37 -14.63 -1.41 -15.00
CA THR A 37 -13.55 -0.40 -15.04
C THR A 37 -13.34 0.27 -13.69
N SER A 38 -14.41 0.47 -12.91
CA SER A 38 -14.31 1.01 -11.55
C SER A 38 -13.65 0.03 -10.59
N ALA A 39 -13.84 -1.28 -10.77
CA ALA A 39 -13.13 -2.30 -9.99
C ALA A 39 -11.63 -2.31 -10.29
N LEU A 40 -11.23 -2.21 -11.57
CA LEU A 40 -9.83 -2.08 -11.95
C LEU A 40 -9.19 -0.83 -11.34
N LYS A 41 -9.87 0.32 -11.46
CA LYS A 41 -9.43 1.58 -10.85
C LYS A 41 -9.22 1.43 -9.34
N LYS A 42 -10.21 0.85 -8.64
CA LYS A 42 -10.16 0.61 -7.20
C LYS A 42 -8.97 -0.29 -6.83
N TRP A 43 -8.76 -1.37 -7.57
CA TRP A 43 -7.62 -2.26 -7.36
C TRP A 43 -6.29 -1.55 -7.53
N VAL A 44 -6.14 -0.71 -8.56
CA VAL A 44 -4.94 0.10 -8.78
C VAL A 44 -4.71 1.08 -7.62
N GLU A 45 -5.76 1.80 -7.20
CA GLU A 45 -5.68 2.78 -6.11
C GLU A 45 -5.26 2.13 -4.79
N GLU A 46 -5.85 0.99 -4.44
CA GLU A 46 -5.52 0.26 -3.21
C GLU A 46 -4.14 -0.41 -3.30
N SER A 47 -3.76 -0.95 -4.46
CA SER A 47 -2.41 -1.51 -4.68
C SER A 47 -1.32 -0.43 -4.56
N ARG A 48 -1.61 0.78 -5.04
CA ARG A 48 -0.72 1.94 -4.90
C ARG A 48 -0.59 2.33 -3.43
N ARG A 49 -1.70 2.42 -2.71
CA ARG A 49 -1.71 2.73 -1.27
C ARG A 49 -0.92 1.69 -0.47
N LEU A 50 -1.09 0.41 -0.78
CA LEU A 50 -0.31 -0.68 -0.21
C LEU A 50 1.18 -0.51 -0.48
N SER A 51 1.55 -0.18 -1.71
CA SER A 51 2.95 -0.01 -2.09
C SER A 51 3.60 1.17 -1.37
N VAL A 52 2.92 2.31 -1.26
CA VAL A 52 3.42 3.46 -0.51
C VAL A 52 3.61 3.12 0.97
N ASN A 53 2.60 2.51 1.60
CA ASN A 53 2.70 2.13 3.01
C ASN A 53 3.81 1.11 3.25
N HIS A 54 3.88 0.06 2.43
CA HIS A 54 4.92 -0.96 2.53
C HIS A 54 6.33 -0.37 2.32
N SER A 55 6.48 0.62 1.44
CA SER A 55 7.77 1.30 1.27
C SER A 55 8.23 2.03 2.54
N ALA A 56 7.30 2.67 3.25
CA ALA A 56 7.59 3.37 4.51
C ALA A 56 7.97 2.37 5.62
N GLU A 57 7.25 1.24 5.72
CA GLU A 57 7.56 0.16 6.67
C GLU A 57 8.95 -0.45 6.42
N ILE A 58 9.30 -0.70 5.15
CA ILE A 58 10.64 -1.21 4.80
C ILE A 58 11.72 -0.19 5.17
N GLU A 59 11.49 1.09 4.93
CA GLU A 59 12.46 2.14 5.25
C GLU A 59 12.71 2.25 6.75
N TRP A 60 11.65 2.25 7.56
CA TRP A 60 11.78 2.22 9.01
C TRP A 60 12.47 0.94 9.49
N GLY A 61 12.09 -0.22 8.96
CA GLY A 61 12.74 -1.49 9.26
C GLY A 61 14.22 -1.53 8.86
N ALA A 62 14.64 -0.80 7.81
CA ALA A 62 16.04 -0.69 7.42
C ALA A 62 16.90 -0.02 8.51
N GLU A 63 16.36 1.04 9.12
CA GLU A 63 17.01 1.77 10.22
C GLU A 63 17.11 0.90 11.46
N GLU A 64 16.03 0.21 11.81
CA GLU A 64 16.02 -0.72 12.95
C GLU A 64 17.01 -1.87 12.76
N ILE A 65 17.06 -2.45 11.57
CA ILE A 65 18.02 -3.52 11.24
C ILE A 65 19.46 -3.02 11.37
N GLU A 66 19.81 -1.83 10.88
CA GLU A 66 21.15 -1.27 11.04
C GLU A 66 21.49 -1.07 12.52
N ALA A 67 20.56 -0.51 13.29
CA ALA A 67 20.73 -0.23 14.71
C ALA A 67 20.93 -1.52 15.52
N VAL A 68 20.01 -2.48 15.39
CA VAL A 68 20.06 -3.75 16.11
C VAL A 68 21.35 -4.50 15.79
N LEU A 69 21.68 -4.67 14.51
CA LEU A 69 22.89 -5.40 14.11
C LEU A 69 24.18 -4.71 14.57
N THR A 70 24.19 -3.38 14.64
CA THR A 70 25.34 -2.62 15.14
C THR A 70 25.51 -2.77 16.66
N ILE A 71 24.41 -2.84 17.40
CA ILE A 71 24.41 -2.98 18.87
C ILE A 71 24.74 -4.42 19.29
N THR A 72 24.13 -5.41 18.64
CA THR A 72 24.25 -6.82 19.02
C THR A 72 25.47 -7.50 18.43
N GLY A 73 26.03 -6.96 17.35
CA GLY A 73 27.14 -7.59 16.64
C GLY A 73 28.44 -7.50 17.44
N GLN A 74 29.03 -8.66 17.73
CA GLN A 74 30.39 -8.70 18.26
C GLN A 74 31.39 -8.42 17.13
N GLY A 75 31.93 -7.20 17.15
CA GLY A 75 32.92 -6.75 16.17
C GLY A 75 34.34 -7.00 16.63
N ASN A 76 35.28 -6.84 15.70
CA ASN A 76 36.70 -6.97 16.05
C ASN A 76 37.10 -5.83 17.01
N PRO A 77 37.63 -6.12 18.21
CA PRO A 77 38.03 -5.10 19.18
C PRO A 77 39.07 -4.12 18.61
N TRP A 78 40.01 -4.61 17.79
CA TRP A 78 41.05 -3.79 17.16
C TRP A 78 40.50 -2.81 16.12
N LEU A 79 39.34 -3.13 15.53
CA LEU A 79 38.66 -2.27 14.55
C LEU A 79 37.54 -1.45 15.18
N MET A 80 37.42 -1.44 16.51
CA MET A 80 36.34 -0.73 17.23
C MET A 80 34.94 -1.07 16.68
N GLY A 81 34.73 -2.31 16.24
CA GLY A 81 33.47 -2.78 15.65
C GLY A 81 33.09 -2.19 14.28
N LEU A 82 34.02 -1.55 13.57
CA LEU A 82 33.77 -0.97 12.24
C LEU A 82 33.34 -2.02 11.20
N ASP A 83 33.83 -3.25 11.35
CA ASP A 83 33.48 -4.37 10.48
C ASP A 83 32.00 -4.75 10.59
N VAL A 84 31.43 -4.74 11.80
CA VAL A 84 30.01 -4.98 12.06
C VAL A 84 29.18 -3.84 11.46
N LYS A 85 29.54 -2.58 11.73
CA LYS A 85 28.86 -1.40 11.18
C LYS A 85 28.79 -1.44 9.65
N ARG A 86 29.88 -1.80 8.99
CA ARG A 86 29.92 -1.93 7.52
C ARG A 86 28.99 -3.03 7.00
N ARG A 87 28.92 -4.17 7.69
CA ARG A 87 28.03 -5.29 7.32
C ARG A 87 26.56 -4.94 7.56
N ALA A 88 26.24 -4.35 8.72
CA ALA A 88 24.91 -3.87 9.06
C ALA A 88 24.40 -2.87 8.02
N ARG A 89 25.21 -1.84 7.70
CA ARG A 89 24.89 -0.86 6.66
C ARG A 89 24.69 -1.47 5.28
N ARG A 90 25.45 -2.52 4.93
CA ARG A 90 25.27 -3.22 3.64
C ARG A 90 23.90 -3.91 3.57
N ILE A 91 23.42 -4.46 4.68
CA ILE A 91 22.09 -5.08 4.77
C ILE A 91 21.01 -3.99 4.71
N ALA A 92 21.12 -2.93 5.51
CA ALA A 92 20.19 -1.81 5.51
C ALA A 92 20.07 -1.15 4.12
N LYS A 93 21.19 -0.99 3.39
CA LYS A 93 21.18 -0.52 1.99
C LYS A 93 20.32 -1.37 1.05
N ARG A 94 20.22 -2.69 1.27
CA ARG A 94 19.33 -3.56 0.48
C ARG A 94 17.87 -3.31 0.82
N ALA A 95 17.56 -3.10 2.11
CA ALA A 95 16.21 -2.74 2.54
C ALA A 95 15.79 -1.37 1.98
N HIS A 96 16.63 -0.33 2.06
CA HIS A 96 16.36 0.94 1.39
C HIS A 96 16.12 0.78 -0.11
N ARG A 97 16.92 -0.04 -0.80
CA ARG A 97 16.68 -0.34 -2.22
C ARG A 97 15.33 -1.03 -2.46
N ALA A 98 14.90 -1.92 -1.57
CA ALA A 98 13.58 -2.54 -1.65
C ALA A 98 12.46 -1.51 -1.43
N ALA A 99 12.61 -0.57 -0.49
CA ALA A 99 11.67 0.54 -0.30
C ALA A 99 11.54 1.41 -1.55
N GLU A 100 12.67 1.77 -2.18
CA GLU A 100 12.69 2.53 -3.45
C GLU A 100 12.00 1.78 -4.59
N LEU A 101 12.24 0.48 -4.73
CA LEU A 101 11.55 -0.35 -5.73
C LEU A 101 10.04 -0.40 -5.48
N GLN A 102 9.63 -0.44 -4.21
CA GLN A 102 8.22 -0.42 -3.85
C GLN A 102 7.57 0.94 -4.17
N ARG A 103 8.28 2.06 -4.00
CA ARG A 103 7.84 3.39 -4.48
C ARG A 103 7.71 3.42 -5.99
N GLY A 104 8.66 2.81 -6.71
CA GLY A 104 8.59 2.63 -8.16
C GLY A 104 7.36 1.85 -8.61
N SER A 105 7.03 0.76 -7.93
CA SER A 105 5.79 -0.01 -8.15
C SER A 105 4.54 0.87 -8.03
N ALA A 106 4.48 1.73 -7.01
CA ALA A 106 3.38 2.68 -6.83
C ALA A 106 3.21 3.65 -8.02
N ALA A 107 4.30 4.08 -8.65
CA ALA A 107 4.27 4.94 -9.83
C ALA A 107 3.82 4.18 -11.10
N GLU A 108 4.31 2.95 -11.29
CA GLU A 108 3.90 2.12 -12.43
C GLU A 108 2.42 1.74 -12.38
N LEU A 109 1.85 1.57 -11.18
CA LEU A 109 0.41 1.36 -11.01
C LEU A 109 -0.43 2.54 -11.54
N VAL A 110 0.02 3.78 -11.36
CA VAL A 110 -0.67 4.96 -11.93
C VAL A 110 -0.61 4.95 -13.45
N LYS A 111 0.57 4.65 -14.00
CA LYS A 111 0.76 4.56 -15.46
C LYS A 111 -0.08 3.45 -16.07
N LEU A 112 -0.18 2.30 -15.40
CA LEU A 112 -1.04 1.19 -15.81
C LEU A 112 -2.48 1.65 -15.99
N TRP A 113 -3.03 2.40 -15.02
CA TRP A 113 -4.39 2.93 -15.13
C TRP A 113 -4.52 3.95 -16.27
N GLN A 114 -3.53 4.81 -16.46
CA GLN A 114 -3.52 5.76 -17.57
C GLN A 114 -3.48 5.04 -18.94
N GLU A 115 -2.64 4.03 -19.08
CA GLU A 115 -2.53 3.24 -20.30
C GLU A 115 -3.83 2.51 -20.62
N PHE A 116 -4.48 1.94 -19.59
CA PHE A 116 -5.81 1.35 -19.72
C PHE A 116 -6.83 2.37 -20.26
N LEU A 117 -6.82 3.61 -19.73
CA LEU A 117 -7.71 4.66 -20.20
C LEU A 117 -7.44 5.07 -21.65
N VAL A 118 -6.19 5.08 -22.09
CA VAL A 118 -5.82 5.43 -23.46
C VAL A 118 -6.21 4.31 -24.43
N GLN A 119 -5.87 3.06 -24.11
CA GLN A 119 -6.03 1.94 -25.03
C GLN A 119 -7.45 1.36 -25.04
N PHE A 120 -8.12 1.28 -23.89
CA PHE A 120 -9.35 0.50 -23.74
C PHE A 120 -10.59 1.32 -23.40
N ALA A 121 -10.46 2.49 -22.75
CA ALA A 121 -11.64 3.29 -22.45
C ALA A 121 -12.45 3.74 -23.69
N PRO A 122 -11.82 4.07 -24.85
CA PRO A 122 -12.57 4.41 -26.06
C PRO A 122 -13.46 3.27 -26.56
N ALA A 123 -12.98 2.02 -26.44
CA ALA A 123 -13.73 0.83 -26.85
C ALA A 123 -14.89 0.52 -25.88
N LEU A 124 -14.73 0.83 -24.60
CA LEU A 124 -15.73 0.56 -23.55
C LEU A 124 -16.82 1.63 -23.46
N ASN A 125 -16.55 2.85 -23.92
CA ASN A 125 -17.54 3.92 -23.93
C ASN A 125 -17.41 4.80 -25.19
N PRO A 126 -17.91 4.34 -26.36
CA PRO A 126 -17.71 5.02 -27.64
C PRO A 126 -18.43 6.37 -27.74
N GLN A 127 -19.36 6.70 -26.84
CA GLN A 127 -20.08 7.99 -26.81
C GLN A 127 -19.41 9.05 -25.93
N GLY A 128 -18.36 8.70 -25.19
CA GLY A 128 -17.66 9.59 -24.28
C GLY A 128 -16.51 10.34 -24.94
N GLU A 129 -16.75 11.10 -26.01
CA GLU A 129 -15.78 12.11 -26.45
C GLU A 129 -15.50 13.04 -25.26
N GLN A 130 -14.32 12.91 -24.66
CA GLN A 130 -13.92 13.74 -23.55
C GLN A 130 -13.93 15.19 -24.04
N ARG A 131 -14.91 15.97 -23.57
CA ARG A 131 -14.94 17.42 -23.79
C ARG A 131 -13.59 17.96 -23.33
N LYS A 132 -12.74 18.38 -24.28
CA LYS A 132 -11.46 19.00 -23.99
C LYS A 132 -11.74 20.17 -23.07
N LYS A 133 -11.37 20.06 -21.79
CA LYS A 133 -11.41 21.19 -20.87
C LYS A 133 -10.34 22.17 -21.34
N THR A 134 -10.77 23.22 -22.04
CA THR A 134 -9.91 24.38 -22.31
C THR A 134 -9.54 25.00 -20.97
N PHE A 135 -8.25 24.93 -20.65
CA PHE A 135 -7.69 25.59 -19.49
C PHE A 135 -7.53 27.07 -19.84
N ASP A 136 -8.32 27.95 -19.22
CA ASP A 136 -8.23 29.41 -19.39
C ASP A 136 -7.32 30.00 -18.31
N PHE A 137 -6.30 30.75 -18.74
CA PHE A 137 -5.32 31.39 -17.87
C PHE A 137 -5.74 32.80 -17.42
N LYS A 138 -6.92 33.28 -17.81
CA LYS A 138 -7.40 34.61 -17.39
C LYS A 138 -7.92 34.57 -15.95
N SER A 139 -7.17 35.20 -15.03
CA SER A 139 -7.61 35.69 -13.72
C SER A 139 -7.12 37.12 -13.55
#